data_AF-A0A963S361-F1
#
_entry.id   AF-A0A963S361-F1
#
_cell.length_a   1.000
_cell.length_b   1.000
_cell.length_c   1.000
_cell.angle_alpha   90.00
_cell.angle_beta   90.00
_cell.angle_gamma   90.00
#
_symmetry.space_group_name_H-M   'P 1'
#
loop_
_entity.id
_entity.type
_entity.pdbx_description
1 polymer ?
#
loop_
_entity_poly.entity_id
_entity_poly.type
_entity_poly.pdbx_seq_one_letter_code
_entity_poly.pdbx_strand_id
1 'polypeptide(L)' 'ARDIDFASALNARMAGADSEKAAQAATLYRVPTMPSLDGNTVELPTEQVAFSENAVGYATTLSFIRGRVDTLTRALKGD' A
#
# COMPACT_ATOMS: atom_id res chain seq x y z
N ALA A 1 -5.76 -0.44 -16.37
CA ALA A 1 -5.00 0.39 -15.41
C ALA A 1 -3.69 -0.32 -15.05
N ARG A 2 -2.58 0.42 -14.94
CA ARG A 2 -1.29 -0.09 -14.44
C ARG A 2 -1.31 0.03 -12.92
N ASP A 3 -1.08 -1.07 -12.22
CA ASP A 3 -1.00 -1.12 -10.77
C ASP A 3 0.38 -1.61 -10.33
N ILE A 4 0.79 -1.29 -9.11
CA ILE A 4 2.04 -1.77 -8.52
C ILE A 4 1.69 -2.63 -7.32
N ASP A 5 2.11 -3.89 -7.33
CA ASP A 5 2.02 -4.74 -6.15
C ASP A 5 3.13 -4.36 -5.17
N PHE A 6 2.77 -3.53 -4.19
CA PHE A 6 3.71 -3.06 -3.17
C PHE A 6 4.29 -4.20 -2.32
N ALA A 7 3.59 -5.33 -2.16
CA ALA A 7 4.11 -6.45 -1.36
C ALA A 7 5.25 -7.15 -2.10
N SER A 8 5.09 -7.45 -3.38
CA SER A 8 6.19 -7.99 -4.20
C SER A 8 7.31 -6.98 -4.40
N ALA A 9 7.00 -5.68 -4.55
CA ALA A 9 8.01 -4.62 -4.60
C ALA A 9 8.83 -4.54 -3.31
N LEU A 10 8.18 -4.61 -2.16
CA LEU A 10 8.83 -4.57 -0.84
C LEU A 10 9.68 -5.82 -0.61
N ASN A 11 9.18 -7.00 -1.00
CA ASN A 11 9.96 -8.24 -0.91
C ASN A 11 11.20 -8.19 -1.80
N ALA A 12 11.08 -7.68 -3.03
CA ALA A 12 12.22 -7.47 -3.92
C ALA A 12 13.23 -6.48 -3.33
N ARG A 13 12.75 -5.38 -2.71
CA ARG A 13 13.60 -4.42 -2.00
C ARG A 13 14.31 -5.04 -0.80
N MET A 14 13.60 -5.82 0.00
CA MET A 14 14.15 -6.54 1.16
C MET A 14 15.18 -7.59 0.73
N ALA A 15 15.02 -8.17 -0.46
CA ALA A 15 15.98 -9.09 -1.09
C ALA A 15 17.18 -8.38 -1.74
N GLY A 16 17.28 -7.05 -1.64
CA GLY A 16 18.42 -6.27 -2.14
C GLY A 16 18.29 -5.76 -3.58
N ALA A 17 17.10 -5.83 -4.19
CA ALA A 17 16.88 -5.28 -5.52
C ALA A 17 16.83 -3.74 -5.51
N ASP A 18 17.36 -3.15 -6.58
CA ASP A 18 17.31 -1.71 -6.80
C ASP A 18 15.87 -1.19 -6.94
N SER A 19 15.67 0.07 -6.54
CA SER A 19 14.36 0.75 -6.51
C SER A 19 13.57 0.61 -7.80
N GLU A 20 14.23 0.87 -8.92
CA GLU A 20 13.63 0.83 -10.26
C GLU A 20 13.31 -0.60 -10.69
N LYS A 21 14.22 -1.54 -10.41
CA LYS A 21 14.04 -2.95 -10.76
C LYS A 21 12.91 -3.59 -9.95
N ALA A 22 12.82 -3.27 -8.66
CA ALA A 22 11.72 -3.71 -7.80
C ALA A 22 10.38 -3.13 -8.28
N ALA A 23 10.32 -1.85 -8.65
CA ALA A 23 9.10 -1.22 -9.15
C ALA A 23 8.67 -1.75 -10.54
N GLN A 24 9.62 -2.07 -11.41
CA GLN A 24 9.34 -2.67 -12.71
C GLN A 24 8.85 -4.11 -12.58
N ALA A 25 9.49 -4.93 -11.72
CA ALA A 25 9.08 -6.31 -11.49
C ALA A 25 7.70 -6.41 -10.82
N ALA A 26 7.35 -5.44 -9.96
CA ALA A 26 6.07 -5.39 -9.27
C ALA A 26 4.95 -4.68 -10.04
N THR A 27 5.24 -4.16 -11.23
CA THR A 27 4.22 -3.56 -12.08
C THR A 27 3.31 -4.66 -12.63
N LEU A 28 2.02 -4.57 -12.33
CA LEU A 28 0.97 -5.45 -12.84
C LEU A 28 -0.03 -4.65 -13.70
N TYR A 29 -0.63 -5.34 -14.68
CA TYR A 29 -1.73 -4.79 -15.45
C TYR A 29 -3.02 -5.47 -14.99
N ARG A 30 -4.02 -4.67 -14.59
CA ARG A 30 -5.35 -5.23 -14.25
C ARG A 30 -6.14 -5.47 -15.53
N VAL A 31 -6.76 -6.66 -15.61
CA VAL A 31 -7.77 -6.99 -16.64
C VAL A 31 -9.12 -6.49 -16.12
N PRO A 32 -9.79 -5.54 -16.79
CA PRO A 32 -11.09 -5.05 -16.35
C PRO A 32 -12.14 -6.15 -16.48
N THR A 33 -12.88 -6.41 -15.40
CA THR A 33 -13.97 -7.40 -15.39
C THR A 33 -15.25 -6.86 -16.02
N MET A 34 -15.47 -5.55 -15.95
CA MET A 34 -16.56 -4.86 -16.62
C MET A 34 -16.05 -3.51 -17.15
N PRO A 35 -15.50 -3.47 -18.38
CA PRO A 35 -15.05 -2.21 -18.97
C PRO A 35 -16.24 -1.25 -19.05
N SER A 36 -16.06 -0.02 -18.58
CA SER A 36 -17.07 1.01 -18.77
C SER A 36 -17.34 1.19 -20.27
N LEU A 37 -18.58 1.52 -20.64
CA LEU A 37 -19.00 1.77 -22.02
C LEU A 37 -18.10 2.82 -22.71
N ASP A 38 -17.50 3.69 -21.90
CA ASP A 38 -16.68 4.83 -22.32
C ASP A 38 -15.18 4.47 -22.45
N GLY A 39 -14.81 3.20 -22.25
CA GLY A 39 -13.42 2.73 -22.36
C GLY A 39 -12.55 2.97 -21.12
N ASN A 40 -13.13 3.49 -20.04
CA ASN A 40 -12.44 3.57 -18.74
C ASN A 40 -12.39 2.19 -18.07
N THR A 41 -11.17 1.75 -17.74
CA THR A 41 -10.92 0.49 -17.02
C THR A 41 -10.96 0.66 -15.49
N VAL A 42 -11.46 1.81 -15.01
CA VAL A 42 -11.48 2.19 -13.58
C VAL A 42 -12.90 1.98 -13.07
N GLU A 43 -13.09 0.93 -12.28
CA GLU A 43 -14.38 0.56 -11.71
C GLU A 43 -14.58 1.30 -10.38
N LEU A 44 -15.44 2.32 -10.36
CA LEU A 44 -15.61 3.21 -9.20
C LEU A 44 -15.94 2.47 -7.87
N PRO A 45 -16.86 1.49 -7.83
CA PRO A 45 -17.16 0.77 -6.59
C PRO A 45 -15.96 -0.02 -6.07
N THR A 46 -15.24 -0.68 -6.98
CA THR A 46 -14.03 -1.47 -6.67
C THR A 46 -12.93 -0.57 -6.11
N GLU A 47 -12.70 0.59 -6.72
CA GLU A 47 -11.70 1.57 -6.25
C GLU A 47 -12.09 2.19 -4.90
N GLN A 48 -13.37 2.47 -4.66
CA GLN A 48 -13.83 3.01 -3.38
C GLN A 48 -13.62 2.03 -2.21
N VAL A 49 -13.85 0.73 -2.43
CA VAL A 49 -13.60 -0.30 -1.42
C VAL A 49 -12.10 -0.40 -1.15
N ALA A 50 -11.28 -0.53 -2.19
CA ALA A 50 -9.83 -0.63 -2.06
C ALA A 50 -9.23 0.60 -1.36
N PHE A 51 -9.72 1.81 -1.68
CA PHE A 51 -9.30 3.03 -0.99
C PHE A 51 -9.67 3.01 0.49
N SER A 52 -10.89 2.59 0.82
CA SER A 52 -11.37 2.53 2.21
C SER A 52 -10.55 1.55 3.06
N GLU A 53 -10.25 0.36 2.52
CA GLU A 53 -9.42 -0.64 3.19
C GLU A 53 -8.00 -0.12 3.46
N ASN A 54 -7.38 0.50 2.46
CA ASN A 54 -6.04 1.08 2.60
C ASN A 54 -6.03 2.26 3.60
N ALA A 55 -7.05 3.11 3.59
CA ALA A 55 -7.17 4.22 4.52
C ALA A 55 -7.30 3.74 5.97
N VAL A 56 -8.11 2.71 6.22
CA VAL A 56 -8.25 2.10 7.54
C VAL A 56 -6.93 1.46 7.98
N GLY A 57 -6.31 0.64 7.13
CA GLY A 57 -5.03 0.00 7.45
C GLY A 57 -3.92 1.01 7.78
N TYR A 58 -3.86 2.12 7.05
CA TYR A 58 -2.91 3.21 7.32
C TYR A 58 -3.18 3.89 8.67
N ALA A 59 -4.43 4.23 8.97
CA ALA A 59 -4.81 4.86 10.24
C ALA A 59 -4.45 3.95 11.44
N THR A 60 -4.70 2.65 11.33
CA THR A 60 -4.32 1.67 12.35
C THR A 60 -2.81 1.57 12.52
N THR A 61 -2.06 1.50 11.42
CA THR A 61 -0.59 1.44 11.45
C THR A 61 0.00 2.67 12.14
N LEU A 62 -0.51 3.86 11.82
CA LEU A 62 -0.08 5.11 12.44
C LEU A 62 -0.38 5.13 13.95
N SER A 63 -1.54 4.60 14.36
CA SER A 63 -1.90 4.46 15.78
C SER A 63 -0.90 3.56 16.52
N PHE A 64 -0.51 2.42 15.95
CA PHE A 64 0.50 1.54 16.54
C PHE A 64 1.88 2.20 16.65
N ILE A 65 2.32 2.90 15.60
CA ILE A 65 3.58 3.64 15.62
C ILE A 65 3.56 4.69 16.72
N ARG A 66 2.47 5.46 16.83
CA ARG A 66 2.32 6.48 17.86
C ARG A 66 2.38 5.88 19.27
N GLY A 67 1.66 4.78 19.51
CA GLY A 67 1.71 4.08 20.79
C GLY A 67 3.14 3.62 21.14
N ARG A 68 3.88 3.09 20.17
CA ARG A 68 5.27 2.66 20.39
C ARG A 68 6.21 3.83 20.66
N VAL A 69 6.06 4.94 19.94
CA VAL A 69 6.83 6.18 20.19
C VAL A 69 6.54 6.72 21.58
N ASP A 70 5.28 6.73 22.01
CA ASP A 70 4.89 7.17 23.34
C ASP A 70 5.48 6.28 24.43
N THR A 71 5.44 4.95 24.26
CA THR A 71 6.09 3.98 25.17
C THR A 71 7.59 4.22 25.27
N LEU A 72 8.29 4.40 24.13
CA LEU A 72 9.72 4.69 24.12
C LEU A 72 10.04 6.03 24.80
N THR A 73 9.23 7.05 24.55
CA THR A 73 9.41 8.38 25.15
C THR A 73 9.24 8.34 26.66
N ARG A 74 8.27 7.57 27.18
CA ARG A 74 8.09 7.34 28.62
C ARG A 74 9.28 6.60 29.22
N ALA A 75 9.71 5.51 28.59
CA ALA A 75 10.89 4.75 29.03
C ALA A 75 12.17 5.60 29.07
N LEU A 76 12.34 6.53 28.12
CA LEU A 76 13.47 7.47 28.10
C LEU A 76 13.35 8.58 29.16
N LYS A 77 12.13 9.01 29.51
CA LYS A 77 11.87 10.00 30.56
C LYS A 77 12.01 9.43 31.97
N GLY A 78 11.91 8.11 32.13
CA GLY A 78 12.11 7.44 33.41
C GLY A 78 10.87 7.37 34.30
N ASP A 79 9.68 7.47 33.71
CA ASP A 79 8.41 7.05 34.34
C ASP A 79 8.22 5.53 34.22
#